data_AF-A0A2G9XP90-F1
#
_entry.id   AF-A0A2G9XP90-F1
#
_cell.length_a   1.000
_cell.length_b   1.000
_cell.length_c   1.000
_cell.angle_alpha   90.00
_cell.angle_beta   90.00
_cell.angle_gamma   90.00
#
_symmetry.space_group_name_H-M   'P 1'
#
loop_
_entity.id
_entity.type
_entity.pdbx_description
1 polymer ?
#
loop_
_entity_poly.entity_id
_entity_poly.type
_entity_poly.pdbx_seq_one_letter_code
_entity_poly.pdbx_strand_id
1 'polypeptide(L)' 'AASVIFAKEIRAAENPEEVRQKRMAEYAKVWTNPYRAAERGYIDDIIEPEDSRRTIIRALERFKNKKIERPWRKHGNMQM' A
#
# COMPACT_ATOMS: atom_id res chain seq x y z
N ALA A 1 -3.18 13.29 0.35
CA ALA A 1 -4.46 12.64 0.71
C ALA A 1 -5.17 13.38 1.84
N ALA A 2 -4.59 13.51 3.03
CA ALA A 2 -5.19 14.23 4.16
C ALA A 2 -5.63 15.67 3.81
N SER A 3 -4.85 16.41 3.03
CA SER A 3 -5.17 17.79 2.62
C SER A 3 -6.44 17.92 1.77
N VAL A 4 -6.86 16.84 1.10
CA VAL A 4 -8.09 16.82 0.27
C VAL A 4 -9.27 16.31 1.09
N ILE A 5 -9.07 15.26 1.89
CA ILE A 5 -10.11 14.63 2.71
C ILE A 5 -10.62 15.58 3.80
N PHE A 6 -9.71 16.30 4.45
CA PHE A 6 -10.04 17.23 5.54
C PHE A 6 -10.17 18.69 5.08
N ALA A 7 -10.24 18.96 3.77
CA ALA A 7 -10.25 20.31 3.22
C ALA A 7 -11.41 21.18 3.75
N LYS A 8 -12.57 20.58 4.01
CA LYS A 8 -13.74 21.28 4.57
C LYS A 8 -13.58 21.58 6.06
N GLU A 9 -13.06 20.63 6.84
CA GLU A 9 -12.81 20.80 8.28
C GLU A 9 -11.72 21.85 8.54
N ILE A 10 -10.66 21.84 7.74
CA ILE A 10 -9.55 22.80 7.87
C ILE A 10 -10.01 24.23 7.55
N ARG A 11 -10.95 24.42 6.62
CA ARG A 11 -11.50 25.76 6.28
C ARG A 11 -12.51 26.28 7.29
N ALA A 12 -13.20 25.40 7.99
CA ALA A 12 -14.21 25.76 8.99
C ALA A 12 -13.63 25.96 10.40
N ALA A 13 -12.36 25.61 10.61
CA ALA A 13 -11.69 25.72 11.91
C ALA A 13 -11.17 27.14 12.17
N GLU A 14 -11.23 27.57 13.44
CA GLU A 14 -10.66 28.85 13.90
C GLU A 14 -9.13 28.91 13.74
N ASN A 15 -8.44 27.77 13.86
CA ASN A 15 -7.00 27.63 13.61
C ASN A 15 -6.72 26.55 12.55
N PRO A 16 -6.71 26.91 11.25
CA PRO A 16 -6.55 25.97 10.15
C PRO A 16 -5.25 25.17 10.16
N GLU A 17 -4.12 25.78 10.54
CA GLU A 17 -2.81 25.10 10.49
C GLU A 17 -2.62 24.07 11.61
N GLU A 18 -3.11 24.33 12.83
CA GLU A 18 -3.08 23.33 13.90
C GLU A 18 -3.96 22.13 13.58
N VAL A 19 -5.18 22.36 13.07
CA VAL A 19 -6.11 21.30 12.70
C VAL A 19 -5.55 20.47 11.56
N ARG A 20 -4.91 21.12 10.58
CA ARG A 20 -4.22 20.44 9.48
C ARG A 20 -3.11 19.53 9.99
N GLN A 21 -2.22 20.01 10.86
CA GLN A 21 -1.14 19.18 11.40
C GLN A 21 -1.67 17.99 12.21
N LYS A 22 -2.67 18.21 13.06
CA LYS A 22 -3.31 17.13 13.84
C LYS A 22 -3.93 16.07 12.93
N ARG A 23 -4.72 16.47 11.93
CA ARG A 23 -5.34 15.56 10.96
C ARG A 23 -4.34 14.85 10.06
N MET A 24 -3.25 15.51 9.69
CA MET A 24 -2.16 14.86 8.93
C MET A 24 -1.46 13.78 9.76
N ALA A 25 -1.17 14.07 11.04
CA ALA A 25 -0.56 13.10 11.94
C ALA A 25 -1.50 11.91 12.22
N GLU A 26 -2.79 12.17 12.41
CA GLU A 26 -3.82 11.13 12.57
C GLU A 26 -3.94 10.27 11.31
N TYR A 27 -4.03 10.88 10.14
CA TYR A 27 -4.08 10.16 8.87
C TYR A 27 -2.83 9.31 8.64
N ALA A 28 -1.65 9.84 8.94
CA ALA A 28 -0.39 9.11 8.82
C ALA A 28 -0.36 7.90 9.77
N LYS A 29 -0.77 8.05 11.03
CA LYS A 29 -0.84 6.92 11.98
C LYS A 29 -1.78 5.81 11.51
N VAL A 30 -2.91 6.21 10.94
CA VAL A 30 -3.98 5.28 10.53
C VAL A 30 -3.65 4.56 9.23
N TRP A 31 -3.03 5.25 8.27
CA TRP A 31 -2.86 4.73 6.90
C TRP A 31 -1.41 4.42 6.52
N THR A 32 -0.42 5.05 7.13
CA THR A 32 1.01 4.81 6.86
C THR A 32 1.54 3.65 7.70
N ASN A 33 0.75 2.57 7.79
CA ASN A 33 1.10 1.38 8.54
C ASN A 33 0.78 0.13 7.69
N PRO A 34 1.73 -0.81 7.52
CA PRO A 34 1.53 -2.03 6.73
C PRO A 34 0.37 -2.93 7.23
N TYR A 35 -0.02 -2.85 8.51
CA TYR A 35 -1.07 -3.74 9.06
C TYR A 35 -2.41 -3.62 8.33
N ARG A 36 -2.81 -2.41 7.89
CA ARG A 36 -4.08 -2.23 7.16
C ARG A 36 -4.10 -2.88 5.78
N ALA A 37 -2.94 -3.05 5.17
CA ALA A 37 -2.81 -3.74 3.89
C ALA A 37 -2.78 -5.27 4.11
N ALA A 38 -2.17 -5.72 5.21
CA ALA A 38 -2.20 -7.13 5.64
C ALA A 38 -3.62 -7.58 6.00
N GLU A 39 -4.40 -6.78 6.73
CA GLU A 39 -5.82 -7.07 7.06
C GLU A 39 -6.70 -7.32 5.82
N ARG A 40 -6.37 -6.65 4.70
CA ARG A 40 -7.10 -6.80 3.43
C ARG A 40 -6.55 -7.92 2.55
N GLY A 41 -5.48 -8.59 2.97
CA GLY A 41 -4.80 -9.62 2.18
C GLY A 41 -4.07 -9.07 0.95
N TYR A 42 -3.73 -7.77 0.91
CA TYR A 42 -2.89 -7.22 -0.15
C TYR A 42 -1.42 -7.57 0.02
N ILE A 43 -1.00 -7.80 1.27
CA ILE A 43 0.34 -8.23 1.65
C ILE A 43 0.19 -9.58 2.33
N ASP A 44 1.02 -10.55 1.95
CA ASP A 44 1.01 -11.89 2.52
C ASP A 44 1.53 -11.92 3.97
N ASP A 45 2.59 -11.15 4.28
CA ASP A 45 3.22 -11.15 5.60
C ASP A 45 4.00 -9.84 5.89
N ILE A 46 4.18 -9.51 7.17
CA ILE A 46 5.02 -8.42 7.66
C ILE A 46 6.23 -9.04 8.34
N ILE A 47 7.39 -8.89 7.71
CA ILE A 47 8.64 -9.54 8.14
C ILE A 47 9.64 -8.54 8.70
N GLU A 48 10.56 -9.04 9.52
CA GLU A 48 11.74 -8.28 9.93
C GLU A 48 12.65 -8.01 8.70
N PRO A 49 13.29 -6.83 8.60
CA PRO A 49 14.10 -6.46 7.43
C PRO A 49 15.21 -7.48 7.11
N GLU A 50 15.82 -8.08 8.12
CA GLU A 50 16.87 -9.10 7.98
C GLU A 50 16.39 -10.41 7.36
N ASP A 51 15.11 -10.75 7.54
CA ASP A 51 14.52 -11.98 7.02
C ASP A 51 14.16 -11.89 5.53
N SER A 52 14.26 -10.71 4.93
CA SER A 52 13.92 -10.44 3.53
C SER A 52 14.54 -11.45 2.57
N ARG A 53 15.85 -11.74 2.72
CA ARG A 53 16.56 -12.70 1.85
C ARG A 53 15.97 -14.11 1.95
N ARG A 54 15.68 -14.57 3.17
CA ARG A 54 15.12 -15.89 3.43
C ARG A 54 13.71 -16.02 2.84
N THR A 55 12.88 -15.00 3.02
CA THR A 55 11.51 -14.98 2.49
C THR A 55 11.49 -14.99 0.97
N ILE A 56 12.36 -14.22 0.32
CA ILE A 56 12.48 -14.21 -1.15
C ILE A 56 12.89 -15.59 -1.68
N ILE A 57 13.90 -16.24 -1.08
CA ILE A 57 14.35 -17.57 -1.51
C ILE A 57 13.21 -18.58 -1.43
N ARG A 58 12.49 -18.62 -0.29
CA ARG A 58 11.33 -19.52 -0.10
C ARG A 58 10.23 -19.26 -1.12
N ALA A 59 9.92 -17.99 -1.41
CA ALA A 59 8.91 -17.64 -2.40
C ALA A 59 9.30 -18.11 -3.81
N LEU A 60 10.56 -17.91 -4.21
CA LEU A 60 11.07 -18.36 -5.51
C LEU A 60 11.08 -19.88 -5.64
N GLU A 61 11.49 -20.60 -4.59
CA GLU A 61 11.43 -22.07 -4.57
C GLU A 61 10.00 -22.59 -4.72
N ARG A 62 9.05 -21.98 -4.00
CA ARG A 62 7.63 -22.34 -4.07
C ARG A 62 7.03 -22.10 -5.46
N PHE A 63 7.41 -21.00 -6.11
CA PHE A 63 6.88 -20.63 -7.43
C PHE A 63 7.71 -21.10 -8.62
N LYS A 64 8.76 -21.90 -8.39
CA LYS A 64 9.68 -22.39 -9.43
C LYS A 64 8.97 -23.03 -10.63
N ASN A 65 7.89 -23.76 -10.39
CA ASN A 65 7.14 -24.48 -11.43
C ASN A 65 5.79 -23.83 -11.78
N LYS A 66 5.55 -22.58 -11.33
CA LYS A 66 4.27 -21.89 -11.56
C LYS A 66 4.11 -21.58 -13.05
N LYS A 67 3.12 -22.21 -13.69
CA LYS A 67 2.68 -21.87 -15.05
C LYS A 67 1.33 -21.15 -14.97
N ILE A 68 1.18 -20.10 -15.77
CA ILE A 68 -0.05 -19.31 -15.87
C ILE A 68 -0.44 -19.27 -17.34
N GLU A 69 -1.61 -19.79 -17.65
CA GLU A 69 -2.19 -19.67 -18.98
C GLU A 69 -2.76 -18.27 -19.19
N ARG A 70 -2.62 -17.76 -20.41
CA ARG A 70 -3.14 -16.45 -20.81
C ARG A 70 -4.05 -16.63 -22.02
N PRO A 71 -5.09 -15.78 -22.18
CA PRO A 71 -5.92 -15.81 -23.38
C PRO A 71 -5.09 -15.68 -24.66
N TRP A 72 -5.45 -16.44 -25.69
CA TRP A 72 -4.76 -16.41 -26.97
C TRP A 72 -4.94 -15.05 -27.66
N ARG A 73 -3.83 -14.45 -28.11
CA ARG A 73 -3.79 -13.22 -28.89
C ARG A 73 -2.45 -13.15 -29.64
N LYS A 74 -2.41 -12.42 -30.78
CA LYS A 74 -1.18 -12.23 -31.56
C LYS A 74 -0.10 -11.46 -30.77
N HIS A 75 -0.49 -10.37 -30.11
CA HIS A 75 0.33 -9.58 -29.19
C HIS A 75 -0.57 -8.78 -28.24
N GLY A 76 0.02 -8.18 -27.20
CA GLY A 76 -0.69 -7.19 -26.38
C GLY A 76 -0.82 -5.84 -27.08
N ASN A 77 -1.66 -4.97 -26.54
CA ASN A 77 -1.68 -3.54 -26.88
C ASN A 77 -1.08 -2.77 -25.69
N MET A 78 0.25 -2.78 -25.58
CA MET A 78 0.94 -2.01 -24.55
C MET A 78 1.01 -0.55 -25.04
N GLN A 79 0.50 0.38 -24.23
CA GLN A 79 0.63 1.81 -24.52
C GLN A 79 2.11 2.19 -24.45
N MET A 80 2.62 2.79 -25.52
CA MET A 80 3.94 3.44 -25.55
C MET A 80 3.78 4.92 -25.16
#